data_AF-A0A017RTM5-F1
#
_entry.id   AF-A0A017RTM5-F1
#
_cell.length_a   1.000
_cell.length_b   1.000
_cell.length_c   1.000
_cell.angle_alpha   90.00
_cell.angle_beta   90.00
_cell.angle_gamma   90.00
#
_symmetry.space_group_name_H-M   'P 1'
#
loop_
_entity.id
_entity.type
_entity.pdbx_description
1 polymer ?
#
loop_
_entity_poly.entity_id
_entity_poly.type
_entity_poly.pdbx_seq_one_letter_code
_entity_poly.pdbx_strand_id
1 'polypeptide(L)'
;MRVNVKKVSILSLLILVSIYLLFSFWIYISVRKSLSIAFLTDGTYTNQYSKYIDKNIYLRLNPKYAYAKNDIKRKKLSIGLGVPIHNFHKGIVWIKYTYIGIDKESSTPHGCRRVPIKITVKFENGSWKIIDIYQEA
;
A
#
# COMPACT_ATOMS: atom_id res chain seq x y z
N MET A 1 39.74 -11.25 27.36
CA MET A 1 38.90 -10.10 26.95
C MET A 1 37.52 -10.25 27.57
N ARG A 2 37.16 -9.48 28.62
CA ARG A 2 35.82 -9.57 29.24
C ARG A 2 34.81 -8.85 28.36
N VAL A 3 33.90 -9.60 27.75
CA VAL A 3 32.80 -9.03 26.97
C VAL A 3 31.84 -8.33 27.94
N ASN A 4 31.56 -7.05 27.68
CA ASN A 4 30.60 -6.29 28.49
C ASN A 4 29.18 -6.66 28.06
N VAL A 5 28.59 -7.62 28.76
CA VAL A 5 27.27 -8.21 28.46
C VAL A 5 26.21 -7.13 28.22
N LYS A 6 26.18 -6.05 29.02
CA LYS A 6 25.23 -4.94 28.86
C LYS A 6 25.35 -4.26 27.49
N LYS A 7 26.58 -4.00 27.03
CA LYS A 7 26.83 -3.38 25.71
C LYS A 7 26.40 -4.31 24.57
N VAL A 8 26.65 -5.61 24.71
CA VAL A 8 26.23 -6.60 23.71
C VAL A 8 24.71 -6.73 23.64
N SER A 9 24.02 -6.76 24.79
CA SER A 9 22.56 -6.79 24.83
C SER A 9 21.91 -5.55 24.21
N ILE A 10 22.45 -4.36 24.48
CA ILE A 10 21.96 -3.11 23.86
C ILE A 10 22.18 -3.13 22.36
N LEU A 11 23.36 -3.55 21.90
CA LEU A 11 23.66 -3.65 20.47
C LEU A 11 22.73 -4.65 19.77
N SER A 12 22.50 -5.81 20.38
CA SER A 12 21.56 -6.82 19.87
C SER A 12 20.14 -6.28 19.75
N LEU A 13 19.65 -5.55 20.77
CA LEU A 13 18.34 -4.92 20.73
C LEU A 13 18.22 -3.88 19.61
N LEU A 14 19.25 -3.04 19.43
CA LEU A 14 19.27 -2.04 18.36
C LEU A 14 19.24 -2.68 16.97
N ILE A 15 19.94 -3.80 16.78
CA ILE A 15 19.91 -4.57 15.53
C ILE A 15 18.50 -5.13 15.29
N LEU A 16 17.86 -5.72 16.30
CA LEU A 16 16.50 -6.26 16.17
C LEU A 16 15.48 -5.18 15.81
N VAL A 17 15.54 -4.01 16.48
CA VAL A 17 14.69 -2.85 16.17
C VAL A 17 14.95 -2.37 14.74
N SER A 18 16.21 -2.27 14.32
CA SER A 18 16.57 -1.86 12.96
C SER A 18 16.02 -2.80 11.90
N ILE A 19 16.14 -4.12 12.10
CA ILE A 19 15.58 -5.14 11.21
C ILE A 19 14.05 -5.01 11.13
N TYR A 20 13.38 -4.84 12.27
CA TYR A 20 11.92 -4.67 12.29
C TYR A 20 11.48 -3.43 11.50
N LEU A 21 12.16 -2.29 11.68
CA LEU A 21 11.87 -1.05 10.94
C LEU A 21 12.11 -1.19 9.43
N LEU A 22 13.17 -1.89 9.02
CA LEU A 22 13.43 -2.19 7.60
C LEU A 22 12.31 -3.05 6.99
N PHE A 23 11.83 -4.06 7.72
CA PHE A 23 10.68 -4.87 7.30
C PHE A 23 9.39 -4.04 7.19
N SER A 24 9.12 -3.19 8.18
CA SER A 24 8.00 -2.25 8.16
C SER A 24 8.06 -1.31 6.95
N PHE A 25 9.24 -0.77 6.64
CA PHE A 25 9.45 0.10 5.48
C PHE A 25 9.23 -0.64 4.16
N TRP A 26 9.67 -1.89 4.06
CA TRP A 26 9.44 -2.73 2.88
C TRP A 26 7.96 -3.03 2.63
N ILE A 27 7.20 -3.32 3.69
CA ILE A 27 5.74 -3.46 3.62
C ILE A 27 5.10 -2.18 3.09
N TYR A 28 5.49 -1.03 3.66
CA TYR A 28 4.95 0.27 3.26
C TYR A 28 5.20 0.57 1.77
N ILE A 29 6.42 0.34 1.27
CA ILE A 29 6.74 0.48 -0.15
C ILE A 29 5.85 -0.43 -1.02
N SER A 30 5.68 -1.69 -0.61
CA SER A 30 4.90 -2.67 -1.35
C SER A 30 3.42 -2.29 -1.43
N VAL A 31 2.83 -1.84 -0.32
CA VAL A 31 1.46 -1.31 -0.28
C VAL A 31 1.33 -0.09 -1.19
N ARG A 32 2.26 0.87 -1.09
CA ARG A 32 2.24 2.08 -1.92
C ARG A 32 2.30 1.77 -3.41
N LYS A 33 3.14 0.82 -3.80
CA LYS A 33 3.24 0.33 -5.19
C LYS A 33 1.94 -0.31 -5.65
N SER A 34 1.36 -1.20 -4.82
CA SER A 34 0.11 -1.91 -5.13
C SER A 34 -1.07 -0.96 -5.34
N LEU A 35 -1.22 0.03 -4.46
CA LEU A 35 -2.24 1.07 -4.60
C LEU A 35 -1.99 1.95 -5.82
N SER A 36 -0.72 2.30 -6.11
CA SER A 36 -0.41 3.09 -7.30
C SER A 36 -0.79 2.35 -8.58
N ILE A 37 -0.53 1.04 -8.66
CA ILE A 37 -0.98 0.18 -9.76
C ILE A 37 -2.52 0.18 -9.84
N ALA A 38 -3.21 0.02 -8.71
CA ALA A 38 -4.67 -0.02 -8.71
C ALA A 38 -5.32 1.30 -9.17
N PHE A 39 -4.86 2.44 -8.65
CA PHE A 39 -5.49 3.74 -8.91
C PHE A 39 -5.05 4.43 -10.20
N LEU A 40 -3.81 4.21 -10.63
CA LEU A 40 -3.20 5.00 -11.71
C LEU A 40 -3.09 4.24 -13.04
N THR A 41 -3.28 2.91 -13.05
CA THR A 41 -3.19 2.13 -14.29
C THR A 41 -4.51 2.12 -15.06
N ASP A 42 -4.46 2.47 -16.35
CA ASP A 42 -5.59 2.48 -17.28
C ASP A 42 -5.85 1.13 -17.98
N GLY A 43 -4.93 0.17 -17.79
CA GLY A 43 -4.96 -1.17 -18.36
C GLY A 43 -5.91 -2.15 -17.67
N THR A 44 -5.97 -3.37 -18.21
CA THR A 44 -6.60 -4.51 -17.54
C THR A 44 -5.67 -5.08 -16.48
N TYR A 45 -6.23 -5.86 -15.55
CA TYR A 45 -5.43 -6.61 -14.60
C TYR A 45 -4.53 -7.62 -15.33
N THR A 46 -3.23 -7.62 -15.00
CA THR A 46 -2.24 -8.51 -15.62
C THR A 46 -1.69 -9.52 -14.63
N ASN A 47 -1.10 -10.62 -15.12
CA ASN A 47 -0.43 -11.61 -14.27
C ASN A 47 0.72 -11.00 -13.46
N GLN A 48 1.36 -9.93 -13.95
CA GLN A 48 2.41 -9.25 -13.19
C GLN A 48 1.87 -8.55 -11.93
N TYR A 49 0.61 -8.11 -11.94
CA TYR A 49 -0.02 -7.43 -10.81
C TYR A 49 -0.41 -8.40 -9.68
N SER A 50 -0.57 -9.69 -10.00
CA SER A 50 -0.92 -10.73 -9.02
C SER A 50 0.08 -10.91 -7.89
N LYS A 51 1.33 -10.48 -8.10
CA LYS A 51 2.37 -10.43 -7.07
C LYS A 51 2.11 -9.37 -6.00
N TYR A 52 1.36 -8.32 -6.34
CA TYR A 52 1.21 -7.12 -5.51
C TYR A 52 -0.20 -6.96 -4.94
N ILE A 53 -1.22 -7.30 -5.73
CA ILE A 53 -2.62 -7.06 -5.36
C ILE A 53 -3.51 -8.17 -5.90
N ASP A 54 -4.52 -8.54 -5.13
CA ASP A 54 -5.53 -9.48 -5.59
C ASP A 54 -6.45 -8.88 -6.66
N LYS A 55 -6.93 -9.70 -7.60
CA LYS A 55 -7.69 -9.23 -8.77
C LYS A 55 -8.96 -8.50 -8.35
N ASN A 56 -9.71 -9.06 -7.41
CA ASN A 56 -10.97 -8.48 -6.94
C ASN A 56 -10.75 -7.12 -6.27
N ILE A 57 -9.64 -6.97 -5.54
CA ILE A 57 -9.27 -5.72 -4.87
C ILE A 57 -8.84 -4.69 -5.90
N TYR A 58 -8.05 -5.09 -6.90
CA TYR A 58 -7.68 -4.22 -8.02
C TYR A 58 -8.91 -3.67 -8.74
N LEU A 59 -9.87 -4.53 -9.08
CA LEU A 59 -11.11 -4.12 -9.75
C LEU A 59 -11.94 -3.16 -8.90
N ARG A 60 -12.03 -3.40 -7.58
CA ARG A 60 -12.77 -2.54 -6.64
C ARG A 60 -12.13 -1.15 -6.48
N LEU A 61 -10.80 -1.08 -6.47
CA LEU A 61 -10.08 0.18 -6.31
C LEU A 61 -9.93 0.97 -7.60
N ASN A 62 -9.83 0.30 -8.74
CA ASN A 62 -9.45 0.95 -9.97
C ASN A 62 -10.60 1.85 -10.50
N PRO A 63 -10.37 3.16 -10.63
CA PRO A 63 -11.37 4.12 -11.10
C PRO A 63 -12.00 3.76 -12.44
N LYS A 64 -11.28 3.06 -13.33
CA LYS A 64 -11.79 2.61 -14.63
C LYS A 64 -13.03 1.72 -14.52
N TYR A 65 -13.10 0.90 -13.47
CA TYR A 65 -14.22 -0.02 -13.24
C TYR A 65 -15.26 0.57 -12.28
N ALA A 66 -14.87 1.59 -11.50
CA ALA A 66 -15.76 2.30 -10.59
C ALA A 66 -16.54 3.46 -11.25
N TYR A 67 -15.98 4.09 -12.29
CA TYR A 67 -16.59 5.20 -13.01
C TYR A 67 -16.86 4.83 -14.48
N ALA A 68 -18.12 4.89 -14.89
CA ALA A 68 -18.57 4.46 -16.22
C ALA A 68 -18.05 5.33 -17.39
N LYS A 69 -17.58 6.56 -17.11
CA LYS A 69 -16.99 7.46 -18.12
C LYS A 69 -15.47 7.49 -17.96
N ASN A 70 -14.78 6.76 -18.85
CA ASN A 70 -13.32 6.58 -18.86
C ASN A 70 -12.54 7.78 -19.41
N ASP A 71 -12.96 8.99 -19.09
CA ASP A 71 -12.34 10.22 -19.59
C ASP A 71 -11.56 10.99 -18.54
N ILE A 72 -10.90 10.26 -17.62
CA ILE A 72 -9.95 10.89 -16.70
C ILE A 72 -8.65 11.22 -17.47
N LYS A 73 -8.38 12.50 -17.69
CA LYS A 73 -7.16 13.02 -18.34
C LYS A 73 -5.93 12.92 -17.45
N ARG A 74 -6.10 13.17 -16.15
CA ARG A 74 -5.01 13.20 -15.17
C ARG A 74 -5.45 12.54 -13.89
N LYS A 75 -4.56 11.70 -13.34
CA LYS A 75 -4.77 11.00 -12.07
C LYS A 75 -3.67 11.38 -11.10
N LYS A 76 -4.04 11.68 -9.86
CA LYS A 76 -3.11 11.92 -8.77
C LYS A 76 -3.52 11.09 -7.57
N LEU A 77 -2.58 10.29 -7.07
CA LEU A 77 -2.72 9.55 -5.83
C LEU A 77 -1.71 10.09 -4.82
N SER A 78 -2.18 10.46 -3.64
CA SER A 78 -1.33 10.79 -2.49
C SER A 78 -1.62 9.79 -1.38
N ILE A 79 -0.58 9.12 -0.91
CA ILE A 79 -0.64 8.14 0.17
C ILE A 79 0.12 8.73 1.35
N GLY A 80 -0.58 8.87 2.48
CA GLY A 80 0.03 9.30 3.73
C GLY A 80 0.91 8.22 4.34
N LEU A 81 1.73 8.62 5.30
CA LEU A 81 2.48 7.69 6.14
C LEU A 81 1.52 6.71 6.80
N GLY A 82 1.89 5.43 6.73
CA GLY A 82 1.16 4.36 7.38
C GLY A 82 1.94 3.76 8.53
N VAL A 83 1.21 3.20 9.49
CA VAL A 83 1.81 2.41 10.57
C VAL A 83 1.54 0.94 10.26
N PRO A 84 2.53 0.17 9.81
CA PRO A 84 2.39 -1.27 9.65
C PRO A 84 2.57 -1.97 11.01
N ILE A 85 1.70 -2.91 11.31
CA ILE A 85 1.88 -3.90 12.40
C ILE A 85 1.94 -5.27 11.75
N HIS A 86 2.99 -6.05 12.03
CA HIS A 86 3.20 -7.32 11.33
C HIS A 86 3.90 -8.38 12.18
N ASN A 87 3.67 -9.65 11.80
CA ASN A 87 4.38 -10.82 12.32
C ASN A 87 5.31 -11.45 11.26
N PHE A 88 5.81 -10.64 10.33
CA PHE A 88 6.71 -11.01 9.21
C PHE A 88 6.08 -11.85 8.09
N HIS A 89 4.92 -12.47 8.31
CA HIS A 89 4.19 -13.22 7.27
C HIS A 89 2.87 -12.55 6.89
N LYS A 90 2.23 -11.89 7.85
CA LYS A 90 1.02 -11.10 7.68
C LYS A 90 1.19 -9.76 8.37
N GLY A 91 0.50 -8.77 7.87
CA GLY A 91 0.50 -7.45 8.47
C GLY A 91 -0.79 -6.71 8.20
N ILE A 92 -1.03 -5.69 9.03
CA ILE A 92 -2.08 -4.72 8.84
C ILE A 92 -1.42 -3.35 8.70
N VAL A 93 -1.83 -2.59 7.70
CA VAL A 93 -1.33 -1.25 7.45
C VAL A 93 -2.52 -0.30 7.43
N TRP A 94 -2.50 0.68 8.32
CA TRP A 94 -3.44 1.79 8.28
C TRP A 94 -2.80 2.96 7.55
N ILE A 95 -3.47 3.47 6.52
CA ILE A 95 -3.04 4.65 5.79
C ILE A 95 -4.22 5.58 5.54
N LYS A 96 -3.91 6.84 5.23
CA LYS A 96 -4.86 7.76 4.60
C LYS A 96 -4.46 7.98 3.16
N TYR A 97 -5.41 7.93 2.24
CA TYR A 97 -5.14 8.24 0.84
C TYR A 97 -6.02 9.39 0.33
N THR A 98 -5.55 10.03 -0.74
CA THR A 98 -6.29 11.05 -1.48
C THR A 98 -6.14 10.72 -2.94
N TYR A 99 -7.26 10.57 -3.64
CA TYR A 99 -7.30 10.33 -5.07
C TYR A 99 -8.00 11.51 -5.75
N ILE A 100 -7.38 12.03 -6.81
CA ILE A 100 -7.95 13.09 -7.64
C ILE A 100 -7.83 12.64 -9.10
N GLY A 101 -8.98 12.46 -9.76
CA GLY A 101 -9.11 12.38 -11.20
C GLY A 101 -9.56 13.72 -11.77
N ILE A 102 -9.04 14.12 -12.92
CA ILE A 102 -9.51 15.30 -13.65
C ILE A 102 -10.06 14.83 -14.99
N ASP A 103 -11.32 15.15 -15.25
CA ASP A 103 -12.00 14.77 -16.50
C ASP A 103 -11.45 15.55 -17.70
N LYS A 104 -11.43 14.91 -18.87
CA LYS A 104 -10.98 15.51 -20.13
C LYS A 104 -11.89 16.63 -20.59
N GLU A 105 -13.20 16.47 -20.41
CA GLU A 105 -14.22 17.40 -20.94
C GLU A 105 -14.44 18.61 -20.02
N SER A 106 -14.66 18.36 -18.73
CA SER A 106 -15.07 19.41 -17.79
C SER A 106 -13.92 20.08 -17.04
N SER A 107 -12.70 19.52 -17.11
CA SER A 107 -11.56 19.87 -16.24
C SER A 107 -11.90 19.88 -14.74
N THR A 108 -13.02 19.25 -14.34
CA THR A 108 -13.49 19.24 -12.96
C THR A 108 -12.77 18.12 -12.20
N PRO A 109 -12.26 18.39 -10.98
CA PRO A 109 -11.65 17.37 -10.16
C PRO A 109 -12.71 16.50 -9.47
N HIS A 110 -12.57 15.19 -9.58
CA HIS A 110 -13.38 14.19 -8.88
C HIS A 110 -12.50 13.25 -8.06
N GLY A 111 -13.04 12.65 -7.01
CA GLY A 111 -12.34 11.66 -6.21
C GLY A 111 -12.59 11.80 -4.72
N CYS A 112 -11.60 11.47 -3.91
CA CYS A 112 -11.73 11.41 -2.46
C CYS A 112 -10.52 12.01 -1.76
N ARG A 113 -10.73 12.54 -0.55
CA ARG A 113 -9.69 13.25 0.21
C ARG A 113 -9.54 12.65 1.60
N ARG A 114 -8.30 12.34 1.97
CA ARG A 114 -7.87 11.86 3.30
C ARG A 114 -8.69 10.66 3.82
N VAL A 115 -9.07 9.75 2.94
CA VAL A 115 -9.84 8.56 3.29
C VAL A 115 -8.97 7.59 4.08
N PRO A 116 -9.34 7.22 5.32
CA PRO A 116 -8.65 6.18 6.08
C PRO A 116 -8.98 4.80 5.49
N ILE A 117 -7.96 3.98 5.30
CA ILE A 117 -8.14 2.57 4.91
C ILE A 117 -7.25 1.67 5.73
N LYS A 118 -7.79 0.51 6.08
CA LYS A 118 -7.10 -0.60 6.71
C LYS A 118 -6.79 -1.64 5.64
N ILE A 119 -5.53 -1.97 5.47
CA ILE A 119 -5.05 -2.88 4.43
C ILE A 119 -4.44 -4.11 5.11
N THR A 120 -4.96 -5.29 4.78
CA THR A 120 -4.34 -6.54 5.20
C THR A 120 -3.39 -7.01 4.11
N VAL A 121 -2.14 -7.29 4.49
CA VAL A 121 -1.09 -7.79 3.60
C VAL A 121 -0.61 -9.17 4.03
N LYS A 122 -0.16 -9.96 3.05
CA LYS A 122 0.47 -11.25 3.26
C LYS A 122 1.75 -11.34 2.44
N PHE A 123 2.80 -11.89 3.02
CA PHE A 123 4.05 -12.15 2.33
C PHE A 123 3.91 -13.45 1.52
N GLU A 124 3.98 -13.33 0.20
CA GLU A 124 3.87 -14.46 -0.74
C GLU A 124 4.82 -14.22 -1.92
N ASN A 125 5.52 -15.27 -2.35
CA ASN A 125 6.40 -15.24 -3.53
C ASN A 125 7.44 -14.10 -3.52
N GLY A 126 8.01 -13.80 -2.35
CA GLY A 126 9.03 -12.75 -2.20
C GLY A 126 8.48 -11.32 -2.15
N SER A 127 7.16 -11.15 -2.07
CA SER A 127 6.51 -9.82 -2.06
C SER A 127 5.36 -9.73 -1.06
N TRP A 128 5.13 -8.54 -0.53
CA TRP A 128 3.95 -8.25 0.26
C TRP A 128 2.77 -7.94 -0.66
N LYS A 129 1.79 -8.83 -0.65
CA LYS A 129 0.57 -8.75 -1.45
C LYS A 129 -0.59 -8.22 -0.62
N ILE A 130 -1.38 -7.30 -1.17
CA ILE A 130 -2.64 -6.87 -0.57
C ILE A 130 -3.69 -7.98 -0.78
N ILE A 131 -4.24 -8.48 0.32
CA ILE A 131 -5.24 -9.56 0.33
C ILE A 131 -6.61 -9.11 0.86
N ASP A 132 -6.67 -7.95 1.53
CA ASP A 132 -7.94 -7.34 1.93
C ASP A 132 -7.77 -5.83 2.13
N ILE A 133 -8.86 -5.09 1.93
CA ILE A 133 -8.96 -3.66 2.24
C ILE A 133 -10.33 -3.41 2.86
N TYR A 134 -10.30 -2.76 4.02
CA TYR A 134 -11.48 -2.24 4.69
C TYR A 134 -11.42 -0.71 4.70
N GLN A 135 -12.47 -0.08 4.20
CA GLN A 135 -12.67 1.36 4.22
C GLN A 135 -13.85 1.63 5.15
N GLU A 136 -13.64 2.45 6.17
CA GLU A 136 -14.76 2.93 7.00
C GLU A 136 -15.62 3.84 6.13
N ALA A 137 -16.91 3.52 6.03
CA ALA A 137 -17.91 4.24 5.25
C ALA A 137 -18.32 5.55 5.92
#